data_AF-A0A847VL95-F1
#
_entry.id   AF-A0A847VL95-F1
#
_cell.length_a   1.000
_cell.length_b   1.000
_cell.length_c   1.000
_cell.angle_alpha   90.00
_cell.angle_beta   90.00
_cell.angle_gamma   90.00
#
_symmetry.space_group_name_H-M   'P 1'
#
loop_
_entity.id
_entity.type
_entity.pdbx_description
1 polymer ?
#
loop_
_entity_poly.entity_id
_entity_poly.type
_entity_poly.pdbx_seq_one_letter_code
_entity_poly.pdbx_strand_id
1 'polypeptide(L)'
;MKCWVCKRQARGYGHTDGRFKTADPRRYVLDWVFCSRRCQDAFHGLYGNWQRAKEGRIDKTEVAMIDPSDVELAAMRHCLKAFGEAAGEIGFAKPLGDYSETEALQVIDAIVTCWSDAMVAHHEATKFPPVRGLPLIPDPLAPDAANPFADLEDDLPWEEPKGKKP
;
A
#
# COMPACT_ATOMS: atom_id res chain seq x y z
N MET A 1 -9.31 18.07 -18.68
CA MET A 1 -9.89 17.94 -17.32
C MET A 1 -9.19 16.79 -16.58
N LYS A 2 -8.79 16.99 -15.32
CA LYS A 2 -8.10 15.97 -14.50
C LYS A 2 -9.11 15.23 -13.61
N CYS A 3 -8.90 13.94 -13.40
CA CYS A 3 -9.67 13.08 -12.52
C CYS A 3 -9.69 13.66 -11.10
N TRP A 4 -10.86 13.79 -10.50
CA TRP A 4 -10.99 14.39 -9.18
C TRP A 4 -10.25 13.58 -8.10
N VAL A 5 -10.29 12.24 -8.22
CA VAL A 5 -9.70 11.30 -7.26
C VAL A 5 -8.18 11.14 -7.43
N CYS A 6 -7.69 10.70 -8.60
CA CYS A 6 -6.28 10.36 -8.79
C CYS A 6 -5.50 11.32 -9.69
N LYS A 7 -6.09 12.47 -10.07
CA LYS A 7 -5.49 13.54 -10.89
C LYS A 7 -5.01 13.16 -12.31
N ARG A 8 -5.11 11.89 -12.73
CA ARG A 8 -4.90 11.43 -14.12
C ARG A 8 -5.92 12.04 -15.10
N GLN A 9 -5.64 12.01 -16.41
CA GLN A 9 -6.59 12.47 -17.43
C GLN A 9 -7.95 11.79 -17.28
N ALA A 10 -9.03 12.59 -17.23
CA ALA A 10 -10.39 12.07 -17.14
C ALA A 10 -10.82 11.38 -18.46
N ARG A 11 -11.67 10.35 -18.35
CA ARG A 11 -12.07 9.50 -19.48
C ARG A 11 -13.60 9.43 -19.65
N GLY A 12 -14.30 10.53 -19.37
CA GLY A 12 -15.75 10.65 -19.60
C GLY A 12 -16.66 10.10 -18.48
N TYR A 13 -16.10 9.61 -17.37
CA TYR A 13 -16.87 9.30 -16.17
C TYR A 13 -17.17 10.59 -15.40
N GLY A 14 -18.37 10.73 -14.86
CA GLY A 14 -18.77 11.90 -14.08
C GLY A 14 -19.76 11.59 -12.98
N HIS A 15 -20.11 12.59 -12.19
CA HIS A 15 -21.14 12.47 -11.16
C HIS A 15 -22.44 13.15 -11.61
N THR A 16 -23.58 12.57 -11.24
CA THR A 16 -24.89 13.20 -11.41
C THR A 16 -25.67 13.05 -10.11
N ASP A 17 -26.01 14.17 -9.48
CA ASP A 17 -26.75 14.16 -8.23
C ASP A 17 -28.25 14.12 -8.51
N GLY A 18 -28.85 12.94 -8.35
CA GLY A 18 -30.27 12.69 -8.62
C GLY A 18 -31.24 13.48 -7.72
N ARG A 19 -30.77 14.14 -6.66
CA ARG A 19 -31.61 14.96 -5.76
C ARG A 19 -32.04 16.28 -6.40
N PHE A 20 -31.22 16.80 -7.29
CA PHE A 20 -31.50 18.06 -7.98
C PHE A 20 -32.26 17.80 -9.28
N LYS A 21 -33.16 18.74 -9.64
CA LYS A 21 -33.93 18.67 -10.89
C LYS A 21 -33.00 18.79 -12.09
N THR A 22 -33.41 18.27 -13.25
CA THR A 22 -32.60 18.31 -14.49
C THR A 22 -32.08 19.71 -14.86
N ALA A 23 -32.84 20.76 -14.56
CA ALA A 23 -32.45 22.13 -14.86
C ALA A 23 -31.53 22.79 -13.80
N ASP A 24 -31.29 22.13 -12.67
CA ASP A 24 -30.47 22.69 -11.59
C ASP A 24 -28.98 22.42 -11.89
N PRO A 25 -28.12 23.46 -11.96
CA PRO A 25 -26.68 23.31 -12.20
C PRO A 25 -25.98 22.39 -11.20
N ARG A 26 -26.48 22.27 -9.97
CA ARG A 26 -25.90 21.40 -8.93
C ARG A 26 -26.05 19.91 -9.26
N ARG A 27 -26.95 19.57 -10.17
CA ARG A 27 -27.11 18.19 -10.66
C ARG A 27 -25.89 17.71 -11.44
N TYR A 28 -25.26 18.61 -12.21
CA TYR A 28 -24.17 18.31 -13.15
C TYR A 28 -22.94 19.13 -12.79
N VAL A 29 -22.24 18.71 -11.73
CA VAL A 29 -20.99 19.36 -11.32
C VAL A 29 -19.89 19.02 -12.34
N LEU A 30 -19.58 19.97 -13.22
CA LEU A 30 -18.64 19.79 -14.35
C LEU A 30 -17.23 19.37 -13.93
N ASP A 31 -16.81 19.71 -12.71
CA ASP A 31 -15.48 19.39 -12.18
C ASP A 31 -15.38 17.97 -11.63
N TRP A 32 -16.50 17.28 -11.43
CA TRP A 32 -16.52 15.92 -10.88
C TRP A 32 -16.43 14.90 -12.01
N VAL A 33 -15.23 14.83 -12.59
CA VAL A 33 -14.87 13.91 -13.65
C VAL A 33 -13.86 12.86 -13.19
N PHE A 34 -13.91 11.66 -13.75
CA PHE A 34 -13.08 10.52 -13.32
C PHE A 34 -12.39 9.82 -14.51
N CYS A 35 -11.25 9.19 -14.23
CA CYS A 35 -10.49 8.43 -15.24
C CYS A 35 -10.97 6.97 -15.39
N SER A 36 -11.72 6.45 -14.43
CA SER A 36 -12.18 5.05 -14.41
C SER A 36 -13.38 4.87 -13.48
N ARG A 37 -14.10 3.75 -13.67
CA ARG A 37 -15.21 3.35 -12.80
C ARG A 37 -14.80 3.22 -11.33
N ARG A 38 -13.60 2.66 -11.07
CA ARG A 38 -13.04 2.57 -9.71
C ARG A 38 -12.90 3.93 -9.03
N CYS A 39 -12.44 4.97 -9.74
CA CYS A 39 -12.34 6.32 -9.18
C CYS A 39 -13.74 6.94 -8.95
N GLN A 40 -14.68 6.69 -9.85
CA GLN A 40 -16.07 7.14 -9.70
C GLN A 40 -16.75 6.49 -8.49
N ASP A 41 -16.62 5.17 -8.32
CA ASP A 41 -17.23 4.44 -7.20
C ASP A 41 -16.61 4.85 -5.86
N ALA A 42 -15.28 5.05 -5.81
CA ALA A 42 -14.61 5.59 -4.62
C ALA A 42 -15.15 6.98 -4.23
N PHE A 43 -15.34 7.86 -5.21
CA PHE A 43 -15.96 9.16 -4.98
C PHE A 43 -17.41 9.03 -4.48
N HIS A 44 -18.24 8.17 -5.09
CA HIS A 44 -19.62 7.97 -4.67
C HIS A 44 -19.74 7.40 -3.25
N GLY A 45 -18.83 6.49 -2.86
CA GLY A 45 -18.76 5.99 -1.49
C GLY A 45 -18.48 7.11 -0.48
N LEU A 46 -17.44 7.92 -0.73
CA LEU A 46 -17.09 9.05 0.13
C LEU A 46 -18.20 10.10 0.20
N TYR A 47 -18.76 10.47 -0.96
CA TYR A 47 -19.83 11.45 -1.06
C TYR A 47 -21.10 11.00 -0.33
N GLY A 48 -21.49 9.73 -0.51
CA GLY A 48 -22.63 9.14 0.17
C GLY A 48 -22.46 9.09 1.68
N ASN A 49 -21.26 8.73 2.16
CA ASN A 49 -20.95 8.71 3.59
C ASN A 49 -20.97 10.13 4.18
N TRP A 50 -20.32 11.09 3.54
CA TRP A 50 -20.37 12.50 3.95
C TRP A 50 -21.80 13.04 4.02
N GLN A 51 -22.64 12.69 3.04
CA GLN A 51 -24.04 13.12 3.03
C GLN A 51 -24.83 12.49 4.18
N ARG A 52 -24.67 11.18 4.44
CA ARG A 52 -25.31 10.51 5.58
C ARG A 52 -24.88 11.13 6.90
N ALA A 53 -23.62 11.50 7.05
CA ALA A 53 -23.10 12.17 8.24
C ALA A 53 -23.71 13.58 8.40
N LYS A 54 -23.79 14.33 7.30
CA LYS A 54 -24.43 15.66 7.28
C LYS A 54 -25.91 15.60 7.66
N GLU A 55 -26.62 14.57 7.19
CA GLU A 55 -28.04 14.31 7.49
C GLU A 55 -28.26 13.67 8.87
N GLY A 56 -27.20 13.43 9.66
CA GLY A 56 -27.28 12.82 10.99
C GLY A 56 -27.69 11.34 10.98
N ARG A 57 -27.60 10.67 9.82
CA ARG A 57 -27.93 9.24 9.66
C ARG A 57 -26.78 8.32 10.05
N ILE A 58 -25.58 8.86 10.14
CA ILE A 58 -24.40 8.21 10.73
C ILE A 58 -23.74 9.22 11.66
N ASP A 59 -23.11 8.73 12.72
CA ASP A 59 -22.37 9.59 13.64
C ASP A 59 -21.21 10.30 12.91
N LYS A 60 -20.94 11.55 13.29
CA LYS A 60 -19.86 12.38 12.73
C LYS A 60 -18.54 12.18 13.45
N THR A 61 -18.56 11.46 14.56
CA THR A 61 -17.34 10.97 15.21
C THR A 61 -16.58 10.14 14.18
N GLU A 62 -15.38 10.63 13.87
CA GLU A 62 -14.42 9.98 13.00
C GLU A 62 -14.34 8.49 13.37
N VAL A 63 -14.18 7.66 12.33
CA VAL A 63 -13.86 6.24 12.49
C VAL A 63 -12.78 6.12 13.56
N ALA A 64 -13.17 5.55 14.71
CA ALA A 64 -12.26 5.27 15.79
C ALA A 64 -11.18 4.32 15.25
N MET A 65 -9.92 4.75 15.37
CA MET A 65 -8.70 3.96 15.18
C MET A 65 -8.46 3.40 13.77
N ILE A 66 -7.20 3.49 13.35
CA ILE A 66 -6.66 2.74 12.22
C ILE A 66 -6.87 1.26 12.59
N ASP A 67 -7.85 0.59 11.98
CA ASP A 67 -7.86 -0.86 11.99
C ASP A 67 -6.56 -1.30 11.32
N PRO A 68 -5.63 -1.95 12.06
CA PRO A 68 -4.43 -2.46 11.45
C PRO A 68 -4.84 -3.41 10.32
N SER A 69 -4.30 -3.17 9.14
CA SER A 69 -4.51 -4.06 7.99
C SER A 69 -4.10 -5.50 8.32
N ASP A 70 -4.59 -6.48 7.57
CA ASP A 70 -4.26 -7.88 7.81
C ASP A 70 -2.73 -8.12 7.80
N VAL A 71 -2.00 -7.35 6.99
CA VAL A 71 -0.53 -7.38 6.90
C VAL A 71 0.09 -6.83 8.19
N GLU A 72 -0.39 -5.69 8.67
CA GLU A 72 0.06 -5.09 9.92
C GLU A 72 -0.25 -6.03 11.11
N LEU A 73 -1.43 -6.64 11.17
CA LEU A 73 -1.77 -7.64 12.18
C LEU A 73 -0.85 -8.87 12.12
N ALA A 74 -0.50 -9.34 10.93
CA ALA A 74 0.43 -10.45 10.77
C ALA A 74 1.84 -10.08 11.25
N ALA A 75 2.32 -8.89 10.93
CA ALA A 75 3.58 -8.36 11.43
C ALA A 75 3.57 -8.21 12.97
N MET A 76 2.47 -7.73 13.57
CA MET A 76 2.34 -7.60 15.04
C MET A 76 2.48 -8.97 15.72
N ARG A 77 1.85 -10.00 15.15
CA ARG A 77 1.96 -11.38 15.65
C ARG A 77 3.38 -11.92 15.52
N HIS A 78 4.10 -11.53 14.46
CA HIS A 78 5.49 -11.94 14.25
C HIS A 78 6.43 -11.34 15.32
N CYS A 79 6.20 -10.07 15.68
CA CYS A 79 6.97 -9.37 16.71
C CYS A 79 6.87 -9.99 18.11
N LEU A 80 5.83 -10.79 18.41
CA LEU A 80 5.68 -11.45 19.72
C LEU A 80 6.88 -12.33 20.08
N LYS A 81 7.50 -12.95 19.08
CA LYS A 81 8.69 -13.79 19.28
C LYS A 81 9.92 -12.93 19.64
N ALA A 82 10.21 -11.91 18.83
CA ALA A 82 11.32 -10.99 19.06
C ALA A 82 11.20 -10.26 20.41
N PHE A 83 9.97 -9.88 20.79
CA PHE A 83 9.68 -9.34 22.12
C PHE A 83 10.05 -10.33 23.24
N GLY A 84 9.62 -11.59 23.12
CA GLY A 84 9.89 -12.62 24.12
C GLY A 84 11.37 -12.93 24.28
N GLU A 85 12.14 -12.90 23.18
CA GLU A 85 13.59 -13.09 23.19
C GLU A 85 14.29 -11.91 23.89
N ALA A 86 14.00 -10.67 23.50
CA ALA A 86 14.57 -9.48 24.11
C ALA A 86 14.20 -9.33 25.60
N ALA A 87 12.93 -9.56 25.96
CA ALA A 87 12.49 -9.53 27.35
C ALA A 87 13.03 -10.72 28.16
N GLY A 88 13.30 -11.85 27.51
CA GLY A 88 13.94 -13.01 28.12
C GLY A 88 15.40 -12.76 28.52
N GLU A 89 16.14 -12.01 27.71
CA GLU A 89 17.52 -11.59 28.00
C GLU A 89 17.59 -10.62 29.19
N ILE A 90 16.61 -9.72 29.31
CA ILE A 90 16.51 -8.78 30.44
C ILE A 90 15.99 -9.48 31.71
N GLY A 91 15.08 -10.45 31.53
CA GLY A 91 14.45 -11.22 32.59
C GLY A 91 13.03 -10.75 32.92
N PHE A 92 12.06 -11.65 32.80
CA PHE A 92 10.63 -11.40 33.04
C PHE A 92 10.25 -11.06 34.49
N ALA A 93 11.20 -11.15 35.44
CA ALA A 93 10.95 -10.83 36.84
C ALA A 93 10.81 -9.31 37.09
N LYS A 94 11.35 -8.50 36.19
CA LYS A 94 11.28 -7.05 36.25
C LYS A 94 10.05 -6.56 35.50
N PRO A 95 9.15 -5.76 36.11
CA PRO A 95 8.04 -5.18 35.38
C PRO A 95 8.55 -4.16 34.36
N LEU A 96 7.86 -4.02 33.22
CA LEU A 96 8.24 -3.08 32.16
C LEU A 96 8.39 -1.63 32.64
N GLY A 97 7.67 -1.24 33.70
CA GLY A 97 7.76 0.10 34.28
C GLY A 97 9.09 0.41 35.00
N ASP A 98 9.85 -0.62 35.37
CA ASP A 98 11.12 -0.46 36.07
C ASP A 98 12.33 -0.56 35.12
N TYR A 99 12.08 -0.78 33.83
CA TYR A 99 13.15 -0.94 32.83
C TYR A 99 14.03 0.31 32.80
N SER A 100 15.35 0.12 32.77
CA SER A 100 16.25 1.21 32.45
C SER A 100 16.03 1.64 31.01
N GLU A 101 16.45 2.87 30.67
CA GLU A 101 16.32 3.37 29.30
C GLU A 101 16.96 2.42 28.28
N THR A 102 18.12 1.83 28.62
CA THR A 102 18.81 0.88 27.74
C THR A 102 18.03 -0.41 27.53
N GLU A 103 17.40 -0.94 28.59
CA GLU A 103 16.57 -2.15 28.51
C GLU A 103 15.29 -1.89 27.71
N ALA A 104 14.66 -0.73 27.91
CA ALA A 104 13.48 -0.34 27.16
C ALA A 104 13.80 -0.14 25.66
N LEU A 105 14.91 0.53 25.35
CA LEU A 105 15.37 0.72 23.98
C LEU A 105 15.71 -0.63 23.30
N GLN A 106 16.30 -1.59 24.02
CA GLN A 106 16.57 -2.93 23.48
C GLN A 106 15.27 -3.64 23.04
N VAL A 107 14.22 -3.59 23.86
CA VAL A 107 12.92 -4.20 23.50
C VAL A 107 12.26 -3.47 22.34
N ILE A 108 12.27 -2.14 22.35
CA ILE A 108 11.70 -1.33 21.25
C ILE A 108 12.42 -1.63 19.94
N ASP A 109 13.75 -1.66 19.96
CA ASP A 109 14.58 -1.94 18.78
C ASP A 109 14.28 -3.32 18.19
N ALA A 110 14.19 -4.35 19.05
CA ALA A 110 13.83 -5.71 18.62
C ALA A 110 12.44 -5.76 17.95
N ILE A 111 11.44 -5.07 18.50
CA ILE A 111 10.09 -5.03 17.94
C ILE A 111 10.07 -4.28 16.60
N VAL A 112 10.65 -3.08 16.56
CA VAL A 112 10.63 -2.22 15.36
C VAL A 112 11.43 -2.84 14.22
N THR A 113 12.56 -3.47 14.52
CA THR A 113 13.35 -4.22 13.54
C THR A 113 12.53 -5.38 12.97
N CYS A 114 11.99 -6.25 13.84
CA CYS A 114 11.17 -7.38 13.40
C CYS A 114 9.94 -6.96 12.60
N TRP A 115 9.29 -5.86 13.00
CA TRP A 115 8.17 -5.28 12.26
C TRP A 115 8.58 -4.84 10.86
N SER A 116 9.66 -4.08 10.77
CA SER A 116 10.16 -3.54 9.51
C SER A 116 10.56 -4.67 8.56
N ASP A 117 11.25 -5.69 9.07
CA ASP A 117 11.64 -6.87 8.31
C ASP A 117 10.42 -7.65 7.80
N ALA A 118 9.40 -7.84 8.64
CA ALA A 118 8.16 -8.51 8.24
C ALA A 118 7.42 -7.72 7.13
N MET A 119 7.40 -6.40 7.23
CA MET A 119 6.79 -5.52 6.23
C MET A 119 7.58 -5.52 4.91
N VAL A 120 8.92 -5.53 4.98
CA VAL A 120 9.79 -5.65 3.79
C VAL A 120 9.59 -7.00 3.11
N ALA A 121 9.62 -8.11 3.86
CA ALA A 121 9.39 -9.45 3.30
C ALA A 121 8.01 -9.57 2.64
N HIS A 122 6.97 -9.01 3.25
CA HIS A 122 5.65 -8.96 2.63
C HIS A 122 5.64 -8.09 1.37
N HIS A 123 6.31 -6.93 1.39
CA HIS A 123 6.43 -6.07 0.22
C HIS A 123 7.14 -6.78 -0.93
N GLU A 124 8.26 -7.45 -0.68
CA GLU A 124 9.00 -8.23 -1.66
C GLU A 124 8.15 -9.35 -2.26
N ALA A 125 7.42 -10.09 -1.42
CA ALA A 125 6.52 -11.16 -1.85
C ALA A 125 5.33 -10.66 -2.70
N THR A 126 4.92 -9.40 -2.52
CA THR A 126 3.72 -8.84 -3.18
C THR A 126 4.02 -7.78 -4.25
N LYS A 127 5.29 -7.43 -4.44
CA LYS A 127 5.78 -6.45 -5.42
C LYS A 127 5.33 -6.77 -6.85
N PHE A 128 5.19 -8.05 -7.16
CA PHE A 128 4.68 -8.53 -8.44
C PHE A 128 3.31 -9.18 -8.25
N PRO A 129 2.22 -8.61 -8.81
CA PRO A 129 0.90 -9.21 -8.68
C PRO A 129 0.91 -10.59 -9.34
N PRO A 130 0.39 -11.64 -8.67
CA PRO A 130 0.41 -12.99 -9.20
C PRO A 130 -0.40 -13.05 -10.50
N VAL A 131 0.28 -13.28 -11.62
CA VAL A 131 -0.36 -13.46 -12.93
C VAL A 131 -0.86 -14.89 -13.01
N ARG A 132 -2.18 -15.07 -13.14
CA ARG A 132 -2.81 -16.40 -13.21
C ARG A 132 -2.16 -17.24 -14.31
N GLY A 133 -1.60 -18.40 -13.94
CA GLY A 133 -1.01 -19.36 -14.88
C GLY A 133 0.50 -19.20 -15.10
N LEU A 134 1.14 -18.21 -14.46
CA LEU A 134 2.59 -18.07 -14.44
C LEU A 134 3.14 -18.35 -13.03
N PRO A 135 4.34 -18.94 -12.91
CA PRO A 135 5.02 -19.04 -11.63
C PRO A 135 5.29 -17.63 -11.07
N LEU A 136 5.42 -17.53 -9.74
CA LEU A 136 5.84 -16.29 -9.08
C LEU A 136 7.16 -15.84 -9.72
N ILE A 137 7.18 -14.61 -10.23
CA ILE A 137 8.38 -14.04 -10.83
C ILE A 137 9.25 -13.54 -9.66
N PRO A 138 10.43 -14.14 -9.41
CA PRO A 138 11.35 -13.63 -8.40
C PRO A 138 11.79 -12.20 -8.76
N ASP A 139 12.24 -11.42 -7.78
CA ASP A 139 12.70 -10.05 -8.04
C ASP A 139 13.78 -10.07 -9.14
N PRO A 140 13.58 -9.37 -10.28
CA PRO A 140 14.56 -9.33 -11.35
C PRO A 140 15.89 -8.66 -10.96
N LEU A 141 15.97 -8.08 -9.76
CA LEU A 141 17.20 -7.56 -9.16
C LEU A 141 17.75 -8.44 -8.04
N ALA A 142 17.16 -9.61 -7.79
CA ALA A 142 17.70 -10.56 -6.82
C ALA A 142 19.09 -11.06 -7.29
N PRO A 143 20.05 -11.32 -6.38
CA PRO A 143 21.40 -11.72 -6.76
C PRO A 143 21.46 -13.01 -7.57
N ASP A 144 20.45 -13.86 -7.44
CA ASP A 144 20.26 -15.15 -8.10
C ASP A 144 19.29 -15.09 -9.29
N ALA A 145 18.64 -13.95 -9.53
CA ALA A 145 17.82 -13.75 -10.72
C ALA A 145 18.71 -13.54 -11.95
N ALA A 146 18.35 -14.16 -13.07
CA ALA A 146 18.99 -13.91 -14.34
C ALA A 146 18.95 -12.41 -14.62
N ASN A 147 20.13 -11.76 -14.72
CA ASN A 147 20.25 -10.33 -14.94
C ASN A 147 19.37 -9.95 -16.15
N PRO A 148 18.34 -9.10 -15.95
CA PRO A 148 17.39 -8.73 -17.00
C PRO A 148 18.01 -7.89 -18.13
N PHE A 149 19.31 -7.60 -18.02
CA PHE A 149 20.12 -6.94 -19.04
C PHE A 149 21.25 -7.85 -19.58
N ALA A 150 21.27 -9.14 -19.25
CA ALA A 150 22.29 -10.09 -19.76
C ALA A 150 22.21 -10.27 -21.28
N ASP A 151 21.03 -10.09 -21.87
CA ASP A 151 20.78 -10.09 -23.31
C ASP A 151 21.03 -8.71 -23.96
N LEU A 152 21.25 -7.65 -23.16
CA LEU A 152 21.44 -6.30 -23.67
C LEU A 152 22.82 -6.09 -24.32
N GLU A 153 23.85 -6.87 -23.95
CA GLU A 153 25.21 -6.77 -24.53
C GLU A 153 25.22 -6.98 -26.05
N ASP A 154 24.29 -7.75 -26.60
CA ASP A 154 24.15 -8.01 -28.05
C ASP A 154 23.18 -7.04 -28.77
N ASP A 155 22.39 -6.27 -28.00
CA ASP A 155 21.28 -5.43 -28.51
C ASP A 155 21.58 -3.92 -28.44
N LEU A 156 22.80 -3.51 -28.07
CA LEU A 156 23.19 -2.09 -28.07
C LEU A 156 23.42 -1.58 -29.51
N PRO A 157 22.56 -0.69 -30.05
CA PRO A 157 22.62 -0.27 -31.45
C PRO A 157 23.82 0.62 -31.80
N TRP A 158 24.69 0.92 -30.82
CA TRP A 158 25.92 1.72 -30.96
C TRP A 158 27.19 0.91 -30.70
N GLU A 159 27.11 -0.38 -30.38
CA GLU A 159 28.29 -1.26 -30.30
C GLU A 159 28.46 -2.05 -31.61
N GLU A 160 29.69 -2.12 -32.12
CA GLU A 160 29.98 -2.95 -33.28
C GLU A 160 29.85 -4.43 -32.90
N PRO A 161 29.14 -5.27 -33.69
CA PRO A 161 28.90 -6.65 -33.34
C PRO A 161 30.23 -7.41 -33.21
N LYS A 162 30.52 -7.92 -32.01
CA LYS A 162 31.73 -8.69 -31.73
C LYS A 162 31.65 -10.06 -32.39
N GLY A 163 32.06 -10.10 -33.64
CA GLY A 163 32.57 -11.32 -34.29
C GLY A 163 31.53 -12.19 -34.99
N LYS A 164 31.25 -11.90 -36.25
CA LYS A 164 31.14 -12.97 -37.25
C LYS A 164 32.53 -13.21 -37.84
N LYS A 165 33.22 -14.25 -37.39
CA LYS A 165 34.33 -14.81 -38.17
C LYS A 165 33.76 -15.71 -39.29
N PRO A 166 34.39 -15.70 -40.48
CA PRO A 166 33.92 -16.39 -41.68
C PRO A 166 33.92 -17.92 -41.55
#